data_AF-A0A1H1QXK4-F1
#
_entry.id   AF-A0A1H1QXK4-F1
#
_cell.length_a   1.000
_cell.length_b   1.000
_cell.length_c   1.000
_cell.angle_alpha   90.00
_cell.angle_beta   90.00
_cell.angle_gamma   90.00
#
_symmetry.space_group_name_H-M   'P 1'
#
loop_
_entity.id
_entity.type
_entity.pdbx_description
1 polymer ?
#
loop_
_entity_poly.entity_id
_entity_poly.type
_entity_poly.pdbx_seq_one_letter_code
_entity_poly.pdbx_strand_id
1 'polypeptide(L)'
;MKNGLALFLGVFATLALSWTGLLLTAHRQIGGLGQFKDPADDSLHPAAMSGLAHQGLLVYQDLGCVTCHTQQVRQHGFGNDLNEGGRKWGERGSYARDYIRDATVLIGQNRLGPDLRNVGARLGDATPQEYAEWFYKLLYAPQSVAAGTNMPAHTFLFDVHPLAGRQPSAHALALPSKFSPGPGLEVVPTSRAVALVAYLQSLKDTYDYPTERSRNEPAKEGGH
;
A
#
# COMPACT_ATOMS: atom_id res chain seq x y z
N MET A 1 19.95 42.60 -33.44
CA MET A 1 20.41 41.71 -32.35
C MET A 1 21.57 40.85 -32.86
N LYS A 2 22.84 41.26 -32.69
CA LYS A 2 23.98 40.53 -33.30
C LYS A 2 24.34 39.22 -32.58
N ASN A 3 23.91 39.06 -31.32
CA ASN A 3 24.24 37.90 -30.48
C ASN A 3 23.03 36.98 -30.22
N GLY A 4 21.90 37.19 -30.92
CA GLY A 4 20.65 36.46 -30.66
C GLY A 4 20.80 34.95 -30.84
N LEU A 5 21.50 34.52 -31.89
CA LEU A 5 21.76 33.10 -32.14
C LEU A 5 22.68 32.47 -31.08
N ALA A 6 23.73 33.17 -30.68
CA ALA A 6 24.67 32.69 -29.66
C ALA A 6 23.98 32.56 -28.29
N LEU A 7 23.16 33.55 -27.91
CA LEU A 7 22.35 33.49 -26.69
C LEU A 7 21.37 32.31 -26.74
N PHE A 8 20.67 32.13 -27.87
CA PHE A 8 19.75 31.02 -28.06
C PHE A 8 20.43 29.65 -27.91
N LEU A 9 21.55 29.44 -28.61
CA LEU A 9 22.31 28.19 -28.54
C LEU A 9 22.84 27.92 -27.12
N GLY A 10 23.30 28.96 -26.41
CA GLY A 10 23.73 28.84 -25.02
C GLY A 10 22.59 28.38 -24.11
N VAL A 11 21.45 29.06 -24.15
CA VAL A 11 20.27 28.69 -23.34
C VAL A 11 19.78 27.28 -23.69
N PHE A 12 19.69 26.95 -24.98
CA PHE A 12 19.30 25.62 -25.43
C PHE A 12 20.26 24.54 -24.92
N ALA A 13 21.57 24.75 -25.02
CA ALA A 13 22.56 23.79 -24.54
C ALA A 13 22.48 23.58 -23.01
N THR A 14 22.31 24.65 -22.23
CA THR A 14 22.13 24.54 -20.78
C THR A 14 20.89 23.73 -20.42
N LEU A 15 19.75 23.99 -21.06
CA LEU A 15 18.52 23.24 -20.82
C LEU A 15 18.65 21.77 -21.27
N ALA A 16 19.22 21.52 -22.44
CA ALA A 16 19.40 20.17 -22.98
C ALA A 16 20.34 19.33 -22.10
N LEU A 17 21.47 19.90 -21.67
CA LEU A 17 22.42 19.21 -20.79
C LEU A 17 21.84 18.97 -19.40
N SER A 18 21.12 19.95 -18.84
CA SER A 18 20.44 19.80 -17.55
C SER A 18 19.39 18.68 -17.59
N TRP A 19 18.52 18.69 -18.60
CA TRP A 19 17.49 17.67 -18.79
C TRP A 19 18.10 16.28 -19.04
N THR A 20 19.12 16.19 -19.89
CA THR A 20 19.82 14.93 -20.18
C THR A 20 20.50 14.38 -18.93
N GLY A 21 21.19 15.23 -18.17
CA GLY A 21 21.83 14.84 -16.91
C GLY A 21 20.83 14.29 -15.91
N LEU A 22 19.68 14.94 -15.76
CA LEU A 22 18.59 14.48 -14.89
C LEU A 22 18.08 13.09 -15.31
N LEU A 23 17.76 12.90 -16.60
CA LEU A 23 17.23 11.63 -17.11
C LEU A 23 18.22 10.49 -16.99
N LEU A 24 19.49 10.70 -17.36
CA LEU A 24 20.51 9.67 -17.27
C LEU A 24 20.80 9.27 -15.82
N THR A 25 20.76 10.23 -14.91
CA THR A 25 20.93 9.97 -13.47
C THR A 25 19.75 9.18 -12.92
N ALA A 26 18.52 9.59 -13.21
CA ALA A 26 17.32 8.85 -12.81
C ALA A 26 17.31 7.42 -13.38
N HIS A 27 17.63 7.26 -14.66
CA HIS A 27 17.70 5.95 -15.29
C HIS A 27 18.77 5.05 -14.64
N ARG A 28 19.95 5.58 -14.33
CA ARG A 28 20.99 4.83 -13.60
C ARG A 28 20.60 4.49 -12.16
N GLN A 29 19.85 5.36 -11.49
CA GLN A 29 19.47 5.16 -10.09
C GLN A 29 18.33 4.16 -9.91
N ILE A 30 17.28 4.24 -10.74
CA ILE A 30 16.06 3.44 -10.58
C ILE A 30 15.64 2.66 -11.84
N GLY A 31 16.06 3.09 -13.03
CA GLY A 31 15.60 2.50 -14.29
C GLY A 31 16.10 1.07 -14.54
N GLY A 32 17.22 0.68 -13.92
CA GLY A 32 17.77 -0.68 -13.98
C GLY A 32 17.41 -1.56 -12.79
N LEU A 33 16.50 -1.16 -11.90
CA LEU A 33 16.13 -1.94 -10.73
C LEU A 33 15.34 -3.20 -11.13
N GLY A 34 15.98 -4.36 -11.05
CA GLY A 34 15.34 -5.67 -11.16
C GLY A 34 14.87 -6.23 -9.81
N GLN A 35 14.25 -7.42 -9.82
CA GLN A 35 14.03 -8.17 -8.59
C GLN A 35 15.36 -8.56 -7.94
N PHE A 36 15.41 -8.61 -6.62
CA PHE A 36 16.53 -9.18 -5.88
C PHE A 36 16.30 -10.69 -5.72
N LYS A 37 17.33 -11.49 -6.00
CA LYS A 37 17.31 -12.93 -5.76
C LYS A 37 18.05 -13.20 -4.45
N ASP A 38 17.36 -13.73 -3.44
CA ASP A 38 17.99 -14.06 -2.17
C ASP A 38 18.93 -15.27 -2.35
N PRO A 39 20.23 -15.17 -2.03
CA PRO A 39 21.16 -16.29 -2.15
C PRO A 39 20.88 -17.43 -1.15
N ALA A 40 20.10 -17.20 -0.10
CA ALA A 40 19.81 -18.21 0.93
C ALA A 40 18.77 -19.24 0.47
N ASP A 41 17.74 -18.81 -0.27
CA ASP A 41 16.61 -19.65 -0.67
C ASP A 41 16.18 -19.50 -2.14
N ASP A 42 16.94 -18.74 -2.93
CA ASP A 42 16.68 -18.45 -4.35
C ASP A 42 15.36 -17.70 -4.63
N SER A 43 14.69 -17.17 -3.60
CA SER A 43 13.43 -16.43 -3.75
C SER A 43 13.64 -15.06 -4.41
N LEU A 44 12.61 -14.58 -5.13
CA LEU A 44 12.64 -13.31 -5.85
C LEU A 44 11.78 -12.25 -5.15
N HIS A 45 12.39 -11.10 -4.86
CA HIS A 45 11.75 -9.99 -4.16
C HIS A 45 11.75 -8.69 -4.99
N PRO A 46 10.64 -7.92 -5.00
CA PRO A 46 9.36 -8.23 -4.35
C PRO A 46 8.61 -9.37 -5.07
N ALA A 47 7.75 -10.08 -4.35
CA ALA A 47 6.95 -11.16 -4.91
C ALA A 47 5.88 -10.62 -5.88
N ALA A 48 5.43 -11.47 -6.81
CA ALA A 48 4.33 -11.11 -7.68
C ALA A 48 2.99 -11.10 -6.94
N MET A 49 2.15 -10.09 -7.18
CA MET A 49 0.76 -10.11 -6.74
C MET A 49 -0.04 -11.17 -7.50
N SER A 50 -1.02 -11.78 -6.83
CA SER A 50 -1.96 -12.70 -7.48
C SER A 50 -2.90 -11.95 -8.43
N GLY A 51 -3.55 -12.66 -9.36
CA GLY A 51 -4.53 -12.07 -10.26
C GLY A 51 -5.71 -11.40 -9.53
N LEU A 52 -6.15 -11.99 -8.42
CA LEU A 52 -7.20 -11.42 -7.57
C LEU A 52 -6.74 -10.13 -6.89
N ALA A 53 -5.49 -10.08 -6.39
CA ALA A 53 -4.92 -8.85 -5.84
C ALA A 53 -4.75 -7.76 -6.90
N HIS A 54 -4.42 -8.11 -8.14
CA HIS A 54 -4.42 -7.15 -9.25
C HIS A 54 -5.80 -6.56 -9.54
N GLN A 55 -6.88 -7.37 -9.47
CA GLN A 55 -8.25 -6.84 -9.57
C GLN A 55 -8.57 -5.92 -8.38
N GLY A 56 -8.11 -6.28 -7.19
CA GLY A 56 -8.27 -5.47 -5.99
C GLY A 56 -7.56 -4.11 -6.05
N LEU A 57 -6.38 -4.05 -6.67
CA LEU A 57 -5.67 -2.80 -6.95
C LEU A 57 -6.53 -1.86 -7.79
N LEU A 58 -7.23 -2.37 -8.81
CA LEU A 58 -8.14 -1.55 -9.63
C LEU A 58 -9.31 -1.02 -8.80
N VAL A 59 -9.87 -1.84 -7.89
CA VAL A 59 -10.90 -1.38 -6.95
C VAL A 59 -10.35 -0.31 -6.01
N TYR A 60 -9.14 -0.48 -5.47
CA TYR A 60 -8.49 0.51 -4.61
C TYR A 60 -8.31 1.87 -5.31
N GLN A 61 -7.95 1.84 -6.61
CA GLN A 61 -7.83 3.03 -7.44
C GLN A 61 -9.18 3.68 -7.73
N ASP A 62 -10.20 2.89 -8.11
CA ASP A 62 -11.56 3.35 -8.40
C ASP A 62 -12.21 4.04 -7.19
N LEU A 63 -11.95 3.53 -5.99
CA LEU A 63 -12.43 4.09 -4.73
C LEU A 63 -11.62 5.31 -4.25
N GLY A 64 -10.52 5.64 -4.92
CA GLY A 64 -9.67 6.77 -4.55
C GLY A 64 -9.01 6.61 -3.17
N CYS A 65 -8.81 5.37 -2.68
CA CYS A 65 -8.28 5.10 -1.34
C CYS A 65 -6.93 5.78 -1.06
N VAL A 66 -6.11 5.95 -2.11
CA VAL A 66 -4.82 6.65 -2.11
C VAL A 66 -4.90 8.12 -1.64
N THR A 67 -6.10 8.71 -1.68
CA THR A 67 -6.34 10.09 -1.22
C THR A 67 -6.23 10.20 0.31
N CYS A 68 -6.54 9.13 1.04
CA CYS A 68 -6.51 9.10 2.51
C CYS A 68 -5.36 8.26 3.07
N HIS A 69 -4.87 7.31 2.29
CA HIS A 69 -3.87 6.33 2.70
C HIS A 69 -2.62 6.42 1.84
N THR A 70 -1.45 6.54 2.47
CA THR A 70 -0.18 6.38 1.77
C THR A 70 0.18 4.91 1.62
N GLN A 71 1.04 4.60 0.66
CA GLN A 71 1.71 3.30 0.55
C GLN A 71 3.22 3.53 0.42
N GLN A 72 3.79 4.22 1.40
CA GLN A 72 5.22 4.49 1.54
C GLN A 72 5.57 4.64 3.02
N VAL A 73 6.12 3.58 3.60
CA VAL A 73 6.64 3.63 4.96
C VAL A 73 7.92 4.47 4.94
N ARG A 74 7.97 5.53 5.75
CA ARG A 74 9.14 6.42 5.82
C ARG A 74 10.27 5.74 6.60
N GLN A 75 11.49 6.00 6.17
CA GLN A 75 12.72 5.49 6.78
C GLN A 75 12.95 6.10 8.18
N HIS A 76 13.87 5.53 8.95
CA HIS A 76 14.29 6.07 10.24
C HIS A 76 14.76 7.53 10.10
N GLY A 77 14.42 8.37 11.09
CA GLY A 77 14.70 9.81 11.06
C GLY A 77 13.69 10.65 10.27
N PHE A 78 12.84 10.04 9.43
CA PHE A 78 11.85 10.75 8.61
C PHE A 78 10.40 10.52 9.09
N GLY A 79 10.14 10.82 10.36
CA GLY A 79 8.82 10.69 10.99
C GLY A 79 8.76 9.57 12.03
N ASN A 80 7.57 9.04 12.28
CA ASN A 80 7.30 8.07 13.35
C ASN A 80 6.66 6.77 12.82
N ASP A 81 6.91 6.42 11.56
CA ASP A 81 6.32 5.23 10.93
C ASP A 81 6.90 3.94 11.52
N LEU A 82 8.18 3.95 11.89
CA LEU A 82 8.94 2.77 12.36
C LEU A 82 9.24 2.79 13.87
N ASN A 83 9.26 3.96 14.51
CA ASN A 83 9.78 4.13 15.86
C ASN A 83 9.04 3.25 16.89
N GLU A 84 9.77 2.77 17.89
CA GLU A 84 9.21 2.16 19.08
C GLU A 84 8.36 3.21 19.84
N GLY A 85 7.08 2.89 20.09
CA GLY A 85 6.07 3.86 20.58
C GLY A 85 5.44 4.75 19.50
N GLY A 86 5.87 4.63 18.25
CA GLY A 86 5.29 5.31 17.09
C GLY A 86 4.14 4.53 16.44
N ARG A 87 3.96 4.71 15.13
CA ARG A 87 2.83 4.17 14.36
C ARG A 87 2.97 2.69 13.99
N LYS A 88 4.20 2.16 13.95
CA LYS A 88 4.52 0.76 13.63
C LYS A 88 3.88 0.28 12.32
N TRP A 89 4.05 1.08 11.26
CA TRP A 89 3.46 0.82 9.95
C TRP A 89 4.29 -0.13 9.08
N GLY A 90 5.51 -0.45 9.49
CA GLY A 90 6.33 -1.48 8.87
C GLY A 90 7.52 -1.79 9.76
N GLU A 91 8.26 -2.83 9.40
CA GLU A 91 9.52 -3.21 10.06
C GLU A 91 10.70 -2.37 9.55
N ARG A 92 10.56 -1.84 8.32
CA ARG A 92 11.53 -0.95 7.65
C ARG A 92 10.80 0.07 6.77
N GLY A 93 11.50 1.12 6.37
CA GLY A 93 11.02 2.09 5.39
C GLY A 93 11.10 1.55 3.95
N SER A 94 10.13 1.91 3.13
CA SER A 94 9.99 1.41 1.76
C SER A 94 11.23 1.71 0.90
N TYR A 95 11.67 0.72 0.13
CA TYR A 95 12.71 0.90 -0.89
C TYR A 95 12.09 1.17 -2.26
N ALA A 96 12.85 1.80 -3.15
CA ALA A 96 12.44 1.95 -4.54
C ALA A 96 12.15 0.59 -5.22
N ARG A 97 12.90 -0.45 -4.83
CA ARG A 97 12.75 -1.82 -5.37
C ARG A 97 11.38 -2.44 -5.06
N ASP A 98 10.73 -2.04 -3.97
CA ASP A 98 9.42 -2.59 -3.61
C ASP A 98 8.37 -2.28 -4.70
N TYR A 99 8.53 -1.17 -5.41
CA TYR A 99 7.57 -0.68 -6.40
C TYR A 99 7.84 -1.16 -7.83
N ILE A 100 8.87 -1.97 -8.10
CA ILE A 100 9.26 -2.31 -9.49
C ILE A 100 8.20 -3.14 -10.24
N ARG A 101 7.29 -3.78 -9.51
CA ARG A 101 6.18 -4.55 -10.09
C ARG A 101 4.89 -3.74 -10.19
N ASP A 102 4.88 -2.51 -9.68
CA ASP A 102 3.71 -1.64 -9.69
C ASP A 102 3.66 -0.86 -11.01
N ALA A 103 2.71 -1.21 -11.89
CA ALA A 103 2.47 -0.47 -13.12
C ALA A 103 2.04 0.99 -12.84
N THR A 104 1.42 1.22 -11.68
CA THR A 104 1.10 2.56 -11.17
C THR A 104 1.48 2.61 -9.70
N VAL A 105 2.42 3.50 -9.37
CA VAL A 105 2.96 3.64 -8.02
C VAL A 105 2.01 4.50 -7.17
N LEU A 106 1.36 3.90 -6.19
CA LEU A 106 0.35 4.56 -5.34
C LEU A 106 0.93 5.00 -3.98
N ILE A 107 1.98 5.83 -3.99
CA ILE A 107 2.64 6.32 -2.77
C ILE A 107 1.68 7.12 -1.86
N GLY A 108 0.71 7.84 -2.45
CA GLY A 108 -0.24 8.70 -1.75
C GLY A 108 0.37 10.02 -1.25
N GLN A 109 -0.50 10.99 -0.94
CA GLN A 109 -0.07 12.33 -0.50
C GLN A 109 -0.51 12.66 0.92
N ASN A 110 -1.71 12.24 1.33
CA ASN A 110 -2.26 12.52 2.65
C ASN A 110 -2.32 11.27 3.51
N ARG A 111 -2.22 11.46 4.83
CA ARG A 111 -2.24 10.40 5.86
C ARG A 111 -3.38 10.62 6.84
N LEU A 112 -4.61 10.71 6.29
CA LEU A 112 -5.83 10.75 7.11
C LEU A 112 -6.08 9.39 7.76
N GLY A 113 -5.83 8.32 7.00
CA GLY A 113 -5.75 6.95 7.50
C GLY A 113 -4.30 6.48 7.65
N PRO A 114 -4.11 5.25 8.15
CA PRO A 114 -2.78 4.66 8.24
C PRO A 114 -2.15 4.42 6.87
N ASP A 115 -0.82 4.42 6.80
CA ASP A 115 -0.11 3.89 5.63
C ASP A 115 -0.47 2.42 5.43
N LEU A 116 -0.57 1.94 4.19
CA LEU A 116 -1.02 0.60 3.87
C LEU A 116 0.05 -0.29 3.22
N ARG A 117 1.27 0.21 2.95
CA ARG A 117 2.25 -0.54 2.14
C ARG A 117 2.61 -1.91 2.71
N ASN A 118 2.59 -2.03 4.03
CA ASN A 118 2.87 -3.24 4.76
C ASN A 118 1.66 -3.73 5.58
N VAL A 119 0.44 -3.30 5.23
CA VAL A 119 -0.74 -3.66 6.02
C VAL A 119 -0.94 -5.17 6.06
N GLY A 120 -0.69 -5.88 4.96
CA GLY A 120 -0.77 -7.34 4.88
C GLY A 120 0.14 -8.09 5.85
N ALA A 121 1.18 -7.45 6.40
CA ALA A 121 2.09 -8.02 7.39
C ALA A 121 1.70 -7.70 8.86
N ARG A 122 0.67 -6.87 9.12
CA ARG A 122 0.43 -6.31 10.46
C ARG A 122 -0.46 -7.14 11.37
N LEU A 123 -1.23 -8.10 10.86
CA LEU A 123 -2.17 -8.84 11.72
C LEU A 123 -1.53 -10.01 12.50
N GLY A 124 -0.20 -10.10 12.51
CA GLY A 124 0.55 -11.06 13.33
C GLY A 124 0.17 -12.50 13.01
N ASP A 125 -0.25 -13.25 14.03
CA ASP A 125 -0.55 -14.68 13.96
C ASP A 125 -1.92 -15.02 13.35
N ALA A 126 -2.68 -14.02 12.90
CA ALA A 126 -3.99 -14.23 12.31
C ALA A 126 -3.89 -14.99 10.97
N THR A 127 -4.82 -15.91 10.75
CA THR A 127 -4.97 -16.60 9.46
C THR A 127 -5.38 -15.62 8.36
N PRO A 128 -5.12 -15.93 7.07
CA PRO A 128 -5.57 -15.10 5.97
C PRO A 128 -7.10 -14.83 5.99
N GLN A 129 -7.89 -15.79 6.45
CA GLN A 129 -9.35 -15.68 6.54
C GLN A 129 -9.76 -14.72 7.67
N GLU A 130 -9.20 -14.86 8.87
CA GLU A 130 -9.45 -13.94 9.98
C GLU A 130 -9.05 -12.51 9.62
N TYR A 131 -7.94 -12.34 8.90
CA TYR A 131 -7.54 -11.02 8.45
C TYR A 131 -8.50 -10.46 7.39
N ALA A 132 -8.97 -11.30 6.48
CA ALA A 132 -9.95 -10.88 5.49
C ALA A 132 -11.25 -10.42 6.17
N GLU A 133 -11.74 -11.15 7.17
CA GLU A 133 -12.91 -10.76 7.97
C GLU A 133 -12.73 -9.41 8.67
N TRP A 134 -11.55 -9.14 9.23
CA TRP A 134 -11.26 -7.84 9.83
C TRP A 134 -11.40 -6.70 8.81
N PHE A 135 -10.84 -6.87 7.60
CA PHE A 135 -10.97 -5.89 6.52
C PHE A 135 -12.41 -5.75 6.03
N TYR A 136 -13.17 -6.85 5.90
CA TYR A 136 -14.57 -6.78 5.51
C TYR A 136 -15.40 -5.99 6.52
N LYS A 137 -15.18 -6.22 7.82
CA LYS A 137 -15.84 -5.44 8.88
C LYS A 137 -15.42 -3.98 8.83
N LEU A 138 -14.13 -3.69 8.63
CA LEU A 138 -13.63 -2.33 8.47
C LEU A 138 -14.27 -1.62 7.26
N LEU A 139 -14.40 -2.28 6.12
CA LEU A 139 -14.98 -1.70 4.91
C LEU A 139 -16.50 -1.50 5.05
N TYR A 140 -17.22 -2.46 5.63
CA TYR A 140 -18.67 -2.38 5.79
C TYR A 140 -19.09 -1.42 6.92
N ALA A 141 -18.47 -1.54 8.09
CA ALA A 141 -18.78 -0.76 9.27
C ALA A 141 -17.49 -0.31 9.98
N PRO A 142 -16.77 0.71 9.46
CA PRO A 142 -15.47 1.12 9.99
C PRO A 142 -15.47 1.38 11.51
N GLN A 143 -16.55 1.96 12.03
CA GLN A 143 -16.75 2.24 13.46
C GLN A 143 -16.82 0.99 14.34
N SER A 144 -17.11 -0.19 13.79
CA SER A 144 -17.17 -1.44 14.56
C SER A 144 -15.80 -2.00 14.88
N VAL A 145 -14.78 -1.62 14.09
CA VAL A 145 -13.41 -2.12 14.21
C VAL A 145 -12.48 -1.03 14.73
N ALA A 146 -12.67 0.21 14.27
CA ALA A 146 -11.89 1.37 14.66
C ALA A 146 -12.83 2.49 15.12
N ALA A 147 -13.23 2.46 16.38
CA ALA A 147 -14.09 3.49 16.96
C ALA A 147 -13.47 4.88 16.83
N GLY A 148 -14.24 5.86 16.32
CA GLY A 148 -13.77 7.23 16.09
C GLY A 148 -12.99 7.43 14.79
N THR A 149 -12.93 6.42 13.91
CA THR A 149 -12.33 6.58 12.58
C THR A 149 -13.11 7.57 11.71
N ASN A 150 -12.43 8.29 10.83
CA ASN A 150 -13.06 9.11 9.79
C ASN A 150 -13.17 8.37 8.44
N MET A 151 -12.82 7.09 8.40
CA MET A 151 -12.97 6.28 7.19
C MET A 151 -14.46 6.11 6.85
N PRO A 152 -14.88 6.41 5.61
CA PRO A 152 -16.25 6.21 5.19
C PRO A 152 -16.58 4.71 5.07
N ALA A 153 -17.83 4.36 5.32
CA ALA A 153 -18.34 3.01 5.11
C ALA A 153 -18.52 2.75 3.61
N HIS A 154 -17.95 1.66 3.12
CA HIS A 154 -18.05 1.19 1.74
C HIS A 154 -19.11 0.08 1.65
N THR A 155 -20.29 0.31 2.21
CA THR A 155 -21.37 -0.70 2.30
C THR A 155 -21.82 -1.20 0.92
N PHE A 156 -21.67 -0.39 -0.12
CA PHE A 156 -21.96 -0.75 -1.52
C PHE A 156 -21.04 -1.86 -2.09
N LEU A 157 -19.97 -2.23 -1.39
CA LEU A 157 -19.15 -3.40 -1.73
C LEU A 157 -19.75 -4.71 -1.19
N PHE A 158 -20.91 -4.66 -0.55
CA PHE A 158 -21.54 -5.80 0.10
C PHE A 158 -23.00 -5.93 -0.30
N ASP A 159 -23.44 -7.17 -0.44
CA ASP A 159 -24.83 -7.50 -0.69
C ASP A 159 -25.52 -7.87 0.63
N VAL A 160 -26.76 -7.41 0.79
CA VAL A 160 -27.58 -7.73 1.95
C VAL A 160 -28.73 -8.63 1.50
N HIS A 161 -28.83 -9.81 2.11
CA HIS A 161 -29.81 -10.82 1.73
C HIS A 161 -30.56 -11.35 2.97
N PRO A 162 -31.83 -11.73 2.82
CA PRO A 162 -32.56 -12.40 3.89
C PRO A 162 -32.09 -13.85 4.05
N LEU A 163 -31.81 -14.26 5.29
CA LEU A 163 -31.51 -15.65 5.64
C LEU A 163 -32.71 -16.56 5.35
N ALA A 164 -33.94 -16.06 5.58
CA ALA A 164 -35.19 -16.79 5.31
C ALA A 164 -35.20 -18.25 5.84
N GLY A 165 -34.61 -18.49 7.02
CA GLY A 165 -34.50 -19.81 7.64
C GLY A 165 -33.38 -20.71 7.10
N ARG A 166 -32.52 -20.20 6.20
CA ARG A 166 -31.32 -20.89 5.71
C ARG A 166 -30.14 -20.66 6.65
N GLN A 167 -29.12 -21.50 6.50
CA GLN A 167 -27.83 -21.28 7.12
C GLN A 167 -27.16 -20.04 6.49
N PRO A 168 -26.40 -19.25 7.29
CA PRO A 168 -25.61 -18.16 6.75
C PRO A 168 -24.67 -18.61 5.65
N SER A 169 -24.49 -17.75 4.65
CA SER A 169 -23.51 -17.93 3.59
C SER A 169 -22.11 -18.08 4.20
N ALA A 170 -21.25 -18.89 3.56
CA ALA A 170 -19.90 -19.17 4.04
C ALA A 170 -19.02 -17.91 4.21
N HIS A 171 -19.38 -16.81 3.55
CA HIS A 171 -18.69 -15.53 3.60
C HIS A 171 -19.52 -14.43 4.29
N ALA A 172 -20.57 -14.79 5.03
CA ALA A 172 -21.38 -13.82 5.76
C ALA A 172 -20.56 -13.15 6.87
N LEU A 173 -20.64 -11.82 6.96
CA LEU A 173 -19.90 -11.06 7.97
C LEU A 173 -20.49 -11.27 9.37
N ALA A 174 -19.65 -11.65 10.32
CA ALA A 174 -19.97 -11.63 11.74
C ALA A 174 -19.88 -10.22 12.33
N LEU A 175 -20.99 -9.48 12.29
CA LEU A 175 -21.09 -8.09 12.77
C LEU A 175 -21.69 -7.99 14.18
N PRO A 176 -21.21 -7.06 15.04
CA PRO A 176 -21.89 -6.74 16.29
C PRO A 176 -23.31 -6.24 16.04
N SER A 177 -24.25 -6.52 16.95
CA SER A 177 -25.69 -6.22 16.79
C SER A 177 -25.98 -4.77 16.36
N LYS A 178 -25.24 -3.78 16.90
CA LYS A 178 -25.35 -2.37 16.56
C LYS A 178 -25.09 -2.05 15.08
N PHE A 179 -24.27 -2.85 14.41
CA PHE A 179 -23.85 -2.64 13.01
C PHE A 179 -24.45 -3.68 12.06
N SER A 180 -25.31 -4.56 12.57
CA SER A 180 -26.03 -5.55 11.76
C SER A 180 -27.11 -4.87 10.91
N PRO A 181 -27.37 -5.33 9.67
CA PRO A 181 -28.43 -4.78 8.80
C PRO A 181 -29.85 -4.96 9.34
N GLY A 182 -30.04 -5.80 10.36
CA GLY A 182 -31.34 -6.09 10.98
C GLY A 182 -31.54 -7.58 11.25
N PRO A 183 -32.62 -7.94 11.98
CA PRO A 183 -32.90 -9.34 12.29
C PRO A 183 -33.19 -10.15 11.01
N GLY A 184 -32.55 -11.31 10.89
CA GLY A 184 -32.77 -12.24 9.77
C GLY A 184 -32.11 -11.84 8.45
N LEU A 185 -31.24 -10.84 8.46
CA LEU A 185 -30.46 -10.40 7.29
C LEU A 185 -28.98 -10.79 7.46
N GLU A 186 -28.35 -11.17 6.37
CA GLU A 186 -26.90 -11.40 6.27
C GLU A 186 -26.24 -10.38 5.33
N VAL A 187 -24.96 -10.12 5.57
CA VAL A 187 -24.11 -9.25 4.76
C VAL A 187 -23.02 -10.11 4.14
N VAL A 188 -22.90 -10.10 2.82
CA VAL A 188 -21.93 -10.93 2.08
C VAL A 188 -21.04 -10.03 1.21
N PRO A 189 -19.71 -10.22 1.20
CA PRO A 189 -18.82 -9.42 0.36
C PRO A 189 -19.05 -9.73 -1.12
N THR A 190 -19.15 -8.69 -1.94
CA THR A 190 -19.15 -8.83 -3.40
C THR A 190 -17.77 -9.28 -3.88
N SER A 191 -17.67 -9.69 -5.16
CA SER A 191 -16.37 -9.97 -5.80
C SER A 191 -15.40 -8.79 -5.72
N ARG A 192 -15.90 -7.54 -5.77
CA ARG A 192 -15.10 -6.33 -5.62
C ARG A 192 -14.52 -6.19 -4.21
N ALA A 193 -15.30 -6.48 -3.17
CA ALA A 193 -14.81 -6.51 -1.80
C ALA A 193 -13.71 -7.57 -1.63
N VAL A 194 -13.96 -8.78 -2.12
CA VAL A 194 -13.00 -9.89 -2.03
C VAL A 194 -11.69 -9.55 -2.73
N ALA A 195 -11.76 -8.99 -3.94
CA ALA A 195 -10.58 -8.56 -4.67
C ALA A 195 -9.81 -7.46 -3.92
N LEU A 196 -10.51 -6.43 -3.42
CA LEU A 196 -9.88 -5.34 -2.65
C LEU A 196 -9.16 -5.86 -1.41
N VAL A 197 -9.77 -6.77 -0.66
CA VAL A 197 -9.12 -7.35 0.53
C VAL A 197 -7.92 -8.20 0.15
N ALA A 198 -7.98 -8.97 -0.94
CA ALA A 198 -6.82 -9.70 -1.45
C ALA A 198 -5.66 -8.76 -1.83
N TYR A 199 -5.96 -7.58 -2.38
CA TYR A 199 -4.94 -6.55 -2.62
C TYR A 199 -4.32 -6.05 -1.32
N LEU A 200 -5.13 -5.66 -0.33
CA LEU A 200 -4.63 -5.16 0.95
C LEU A 200 -3.76 -6.20 1.67
N GLN A 201 -4.14 -7.48 1.63
CA GLN A 201 -3.34 -8.57 2.20
C GLN A 201 -2.04 -8.86 1.42
N SER A 202 -1.99 -8.49 0.13
CA SER A 202 -0.79 -8.63 -0.68
C SER A 202 0.27 -7.55 -0.40
N LEU A 203 -0.12 -6.45 0.26
CA LEU A 203 0.77 -5.34 0.63
C LEU A 203 1.63 -5.72 1.85
N LYS A 204 2.74 -6.41 1.61
CA LYS A 204 3.63 -6.98 2.64
C LYS A 204 5.10 -7.01 2.20
N ASP A 205 5.64 -5.86 1.82
CA ASP A 205 7.07 -5.71 1.50
C ASP A 205 7.93 -5.62 2.76
N THR A 206 8.11 -6.76 3.41
CA THR A 206 8.92 -6.91 4.62
C THR A 206 10.37 -7.31 4.35
N TYR A 207 10.68 -7.79 3.13
CA TYR A 207 12.02 -8.27 2.80
C TYR A 207 13.07 -7.15 2.82
N ASP A 208 14.05 -7.23 3.72
CA ASP A 208 15.09 -6.23 3.85
C ASP A 208 16.35 -6.54 3.02
N TYR A 209 16.47 -5.88 1.85
CA TYR A 209 17.55 -6.13 0.90
C TYR A 209 18.93 -5.79 1.49
N PRO A 210 19.85 -6.77 1.62
CA PRO A 210 21.16 -6.54 2.24
C PRO A 210 21.98 -5.42 1.60
N THR A 211 21.83 -5.20 0.28
CA THR A 211 22.54 -4.15 -0.46
C THR A 211 21.95 -2.74 -0.26
N GLU A 212 20.76 -2.63 0.31
CA GLU A 212 20.05 -1.36 0.53
C GLU A 212 19.78 -1.07 2.01
N ARG A 213 20.02 -2.05 2.90
CA ARG A 213 19.78 -2.00 4.35
C ARG A 213 20.26 -0.72 5.03
N SER A 214 21.43 -0.22 4.64
CA SER A 214 22.01 1.00 5.21
C SER A 214 21.14 2.25 5.04
N ARG A 215 20.19 2.26 4.09
CA ARG A 215 19.23 3.38 3.92
C ARG A 215 18.12 3.37 4.97
N ASN A 216 17.93 2.25 5.67
CA ASN A 216 16.96 2.11 6.75
C ASN A 216 17.60 2.06 8.14
N GLU A 217 18.93 2.11 8.24
CA GLU A 217 19.58 2.20 9.54
C GLU A 217 19.42 3.62 10.12
N PRO A 218 19.19 3.75 11.44
CA PRO A 218 19.26 5.05 12.09
C PRO A 218 20.64 5.66 11.88
N ALA A 219 20.71 6.97 11.66
CA ALA A 219 21.97 7.68 11.56
C ALA A 219 22.81 7.41 12.82
N LYS A 220 24.07 7.00 12.65
CA LYS A 220 24.98 6.82 13.79
C LYS A 220 25.13 8.16 14.50
N GLU A 221 24.86 8.18 15.81
CA GLU A 221 25.13 9.36 16.64
C GLU A 221 26.61 9.74 16.51
N GLY A 222 26.88 10.94 15.98
CA GLY A 222 28.24 11.52 15.90
C GLY A 222 28.79 11.83 14.50
N GLY A 223 28.03 11.65 13.41
CA GLY A 223 28.45 12.09 12.07
C GLY A 223 27.96 13.49 11.73
N HIS A 224 28.74 14.52 12.09
CA HIS A 224 28.66 15.84 11.45
C HIS A 224 29.50 15.87 10.18
#